data_AF-A0A256YP53-F1
#
_entry.id   AF-A0A256YP53-F1
#
_cell.length_a   1.000
_cell.length_b   1.000
_cell.length_c   1.000
_cell.angle_alpha   90.00
_cell.angle_beta   90.00
_cell.angle_gamma   90.00
#
_symmetry.space_group_name_H-M   'P 1'
#
loop_
_entity.id
_entity.type
_entity.pdbx_description
1 polymer ?
#
loop_
_entity_poly.entity_id
_entity_poly.type
_entity_poly.pdbx_seq_one_letter_code
_entity_poly.pdbx_strand_id
1 'polypeptide(L)'
;MGNLEKYKIRERILKFKLSLFSLIFSILFLLFLFSFNFLTFDYYTHLLFSSHYKTNWFSSYIYKVGIINLVTYPPLTHQMIALLSFLFPLEISYKIILSIFLIIFSFYFSKFMFSYLRIEKKIEKKYFWILYLFVFSSSSTLINLFVFGQLSSLVSFSFGFISLYFFSKFLNEKKTVSLILSSLSFALCSFSNVLIFLIFSIFYVFLFIFNFQFLIKNLKSFSVFLLLSFLLPLSIYYPFLTLMSKSSLIPTKEIYHWSRYPFLSEINFKRWIFMYGISLPFIILPIFLFSFKHKNKRKFIEIYIISFFFFLLSLGTSTPLIYIFGKYAKWLVYERFSTISSISFLGLFLLFFFSQKNLNFEFVKKIIPTFFILYLAINLDTLFHAHILFFQHPTTYPNYSIREKETKFVLSFLNNVSENVRYQTFGYGRPIGQIYFYSKLPTLDTDYFTGRTISWIRNSGCDEIDQCKNKTFIEEFLQKARNYSVKYIITFSYPYSEILSEFNWTKKLEKRFDNHSVIIWENPYPVQEVSFPEERLSFINYLRGVIPILSFIFFIIFLLYDKNYVRK
;
A
#
# COMPACT_ATOMS: atom_id res chain seq x y z
N MET A 1 -16.34 13.96 50.00
CA MET A 1 -15.87 13.59 48.65
C MET A 1 -14.34 13.60 48.62
N GLY A 2 -13.74 12.41 48.77
CA GLY A 2 -12.32 12.25 49.09
C GLY A 2 -11.38 12.48 47.91
N ASN A 3 -10.11 12.77 48.22
CA ASN A 3 -9.00 12.98 47.27
C ASN A 3 -8.91 11.90 46.16
N LEU A 4 -9.42 10.69 46.41
CA LEU A 4 -9.49 9.59 45.45
C LEU A 4 -10.44 9.85 44.26
N GLU A 5 -11.58 10.51 44.49
CA GLU A 5 -12.52 10.87 43.40
C GLU A 5 -11.96 11.99 42.53
N LYS A 6 -11.39 13.03 43.16
CA LYS A 6 -10.71 14.14 42.44
C LYS A 6 -9.56 13.62 41.58
N TYR A 7 -8.79 12.64 42.07
CA TYR A 7 -7.72 12.00 41.29
C TYR A 7 -8.26 11.20 40.09
N LYS A 8 -9.30 10.37 40.31
CA LYS A 8 -9.95 9.59 39.22
C LYS A 8 -10.54 10.51 38.14
N ILE A 9 -11.15 11.63 38.52
CA ILE A 9 -11.70 12.62 37.59
C ILE A 9 -10.59 13.29 36.77
N ARG A 10 -9.51 13.77 37.42
CA ARG A 10 -8.35 14.35 36.73
C ARG A 10 -7.72 13.36 35.74
N GLU A 11 -7.57 12.09 36.11
CA GLU A 11 -7.00 11.06 35.23
C GLU A 11 -7.90 10.77 34.01
N ARG A 12 -9.23 10.82 34.17
CA ARG A 12 -10.19 10.68 33.05
C ARG A 12 -10.11 11.87 32.09
N ILE A 13 -10.09 13.09 32.62
CA ILE A 13 -9.99 14.32 31.83
C ILE A 13 -8.68 14.33 31.02
N LEU A 14 -7.55 13.94 31.63
CA LEU A 14 -6.26 13.94 30.97
C LEU A 14 -6.19 12.91 29.82
N LYS A 15 -6.84 11.75 29.97
CA LYS A 15 -6.96 10.75 28.90
C LYS A 15 -7.80 11.24 27.74
N PHE A 16 -8.96 11.82 28.04
CA PHE A 16 -9.84 12.38 27.02
C PHE A 16 -9.12 13.48 26.22
N LYS A 17 -8.35 14.33 26.91
CA LYS A 17 -7.51 15.36 26.27
C LYS A 17 -6.45 14.75 25.35
N LEU A 18 -5.72 13.70 25.77
CA LEU A 18 -4.67 13.10 24.94
C LEU A 18 -5.24 12.33 23.75
N SER A 19 -6.32 11.56 23.93
CA SER A 19 -6.98 10.85 22.81
C SER A 19 -7.51 11.82 21.78
N LEU A 20 -8.20 12.87 22.24
CA LEU A 20 -8.76 13.89 21.37
C LEU A 20 -7.64 14.66 20.65
N PHE A 21 -6.59 15.04 21.38
CA PHE A 21 -5.40 15.66 20.79
C PHE A 21 -4.78 14.78 19.70
N SER A 22 -4.54 13.49 19.96
CA SER A 22 -3.92 12.61 18.97
C SER A 22 -4.77 12.44 17.71
N LEU A 23 -6.10 12.36 17.85
CA LEU A 23 -7.00 12.26 16.70
C LEU A 23 -7.08 13.57 15.91
N ILE A 24 -7.20 14.71 16.60
CA ILE A 24 -7.19 16.03 15.95
C ILE A 24 -5.84 16.26 15.24
N PHE A 25 -4.73 15.95 15.92
CA PHE A 25 -3.40 16.02 15.31
C PHE A 25 -3.32 15.14 14.06
N SER A 26 -3.78 13.88 14.11
CA SER A 26 -3.80 13.01 12.94
C SER A 26 -4.56 13.60 11.76
N ILE A 27 -5.74 14.20 12.00
CA ILE A 27 -6.55 14.83 10.95
C ILE A 27 -5.83 16.07 10.39
N LEU A 28 -5.38 16.99 11.25
CA LEU A 28 -4.69 18.21 10.82
C LEU A 28 -3.38 17.89 10.08
N PHE A 29 -2.64 16.89 10.55
CA PHE A 29 -1.41 16.44 9.92
C PHE A 29 -1.67 15.84 8.53
N LEU A 30 -2.73 15.06 8.36
CA LEU A 30 -3.11 14.54 7.05
C LEU A 30 -3.57 15.65 6.10
N LEU A 31 -4.36 16.62 6.58
CA LEU A 31 -4.74 17.79 5.79
C LEU A 31 -3.51 18.59 5.34
N PHE A 32 -2.55 18.79 6.25
CA PHE A 32 -1.26 19.38 5.93
C PHE A 32 -0.52 18.59 4.84
N LEU A 33 -0.38 17.26 4.98
CA LEU A 33 0.28 16.44 3.96
C LEU A 33 -0.44 16.45 2.61
N PHE A 34 -1.78 16.44 2.60
CA PHE A 34 -2.56 16.54 1.36
C PHE A 34 -2.40 17.89 0.66
N SER A 35 -2.07 18.97 1.39
CA SER A 35 -1.85 20.28 0.77
C SER A 35 -0.61 20.33 -0.13
N PHE A 36 0.36 19.42 0.05
CA PHE A 36 1.55 19.33 -0.80
C PHE A 36 1.32 18.65 -2.14
N ASN A 37 0.15 18.00 -2.35
CA ASN A 37 -0.18 17.30 -3.60
C ASN A 37 0.95 16.40 -4.14
N PHE A 38 1.54 15.59 -3.26
CA PHE A 38 2.60 14.66 -3.63
C PHE A 38 2.20 13.80 -4.83
N LEU A 39 3.09 13.71 -5.83
CA LEU A 39 3.02 12.66 -6.84
C LEU A 39 3.28 11.31 -6.18
N THR A 40 2.49 10.29 -6.54
CA THR A 40 2.70 8.93 -6.04
C THR A 40 2.55 7.91 -7.17
N PHE A 41 3.22 6.77 -7.04
CA PHE A 41 3.25 5.73 -8.09
C PHE A 41 1.86 5.13 -8.33
N ASP A 42 1.16 4.70 -7.27
CA ASP A 42 -0.06 3.89 -7.41
C ASP A 42 -1.38 4.68 -7.37
N TYR A 43 -1.35 6.01 -7.17
CA TYR A 43 -2.57 6.81 -6.96
C TYR A 43 -3.59 6.68 -8.10
N TYR A 44 -3.16 6.88 -9.35
CA TYR A 44 -4.07 6.83 -10.49
C TYR A 44 -4.53 5.42 -10.82
N THR A 45 -3.73 4.39 -10.53
CA THR A 45 -4.17 2.99 -10.58
C THR A 45 -5.33 2.75 -9.63
N HIS A 46 -5.24 3.24 -8.38
CA HIS A 46 -6.30 3.11 -7.40
C HIS A 46 -7.57 3.86 -7.84
N LEU A 47 -7.45 5.06 -8.39
CA LEU A 47 -8.59 5.80 -8.94
C LEU A 47 -9.21 5.07 -10.13
N LEU A 48 -8.41 4.59 -11.08
CA LEU A 48 -8.90 3.84 -12.24
C LEU A 48 -9.70 2.61 -11.82
N PHE A 49 -9.19 1.80 -10.91
CA PHE A 49 -9.87 0.59 -10.46
C PHE A 49 -11.15 0.91 -9.69
N SER A 50 -11.13 1.97 -8.88
CA SER A 50 -12.32 2.42 -8.14
C SER A 50 -13.40 2.98 -9.07
N SER A 51 -12.99 3.75 -10.10
CA SER A 51 -13.90 4.21 -11.15
C SER A 51 -14.51 3.03 -11.91
N HIS A 52 -13.72 1.99 -12.19
CA HIS A 52 -14.24 0.77 -12.82
C HIS A 52 -15.27 0.07 -11.93
N TYR A 53 -15.02 -0.10 -10.64
CA TYR A 53 -16.04 -0.67 -9.75
C TYR A 53 -17.30 0.20 -9.70
N LYS A 54 -17.17 1.54 -9.77
CA LYS A 54 -18.31 2.46 -9.79
C LYS A 54 -19.23 2.24 -11.00
N THR A 55 -18.67 1.99 -12.19
CA THR A 55 -19.46 1.89 -13.43
C THR A 55 -19.72 0.45 -13.88
N ASN A 56 -18.80 -0.47 -13.62
CA ASN A 56 -18.76 -1.84 -14.12
C ASN A 56 -18.43 -2.84 -12.99
N TRP A 57 -19.17 -2.78 -11.88
CA TRP A 57 -18.86 -3.47 -10.61
C TRP A 57 -18.46 -4.95 -10.74
N PHE A 58 -19.12 -5.70 -11.63
CA PHE A 58 -18.88 -7.13 -11.82
C PHE A 58 -17.91 -7.46 -12.96
N SER A 59 -17.50 -6.50 -13.78
CA SER A 59 -16.57 -6.78 -14.87
C SER A 59 -15.16 -7.01 -14.35
N SER A 60 -14.47 -8.02 -14.90
CA SER A 60 -13.08 -8.32 -14.57
C SER A 60 -12.07 -7.62 -15.48
N TYR A 61 -12.52 -6.84 -16.47
CA TYR A 61 -11.64 -6.25 -17.48
C TYR A 61 -11.74 -4.73 -17.54
N ILE A 62 -10.59 -4.06 -17.53
CA ILE A 62 -10.49 -2.62 -17.79
C ILE A 62 -9.89 -2.42 -19.18
N TYR A 63 -10.73 -2.02 -20.13
CA TYR A 63 -10.30 -1.84 -21.51
C TYR A 63 -9.63 -0.50 -21.80
N LYS A 64 -9.80 0.50 -20.91
CA LYS A 64 -9.28 1.87 -21.08
C LYS A 64 -7.74 1.91 -21.23
N VAL A 65 -7.04 0.92 -20.67
CA VAL A 65 -5.58 0.92 -20.51
C VAL A 65 -4.95 -0.43 -20.91
N GLY A 66 -5.12 -0.82 -22.18
CA GLY A 66 -4.47 -2.00 -22.75
C GLY A 66 -5.01 -3.36 -22.28
N ILE A 67 -6.28 -3.39 -21.85
CA ILE A 67 -6.98 -4.56 -21.28
C ILE A 67 -6.25 -5.11 -20.06
N ILE A 68 -6.68 -4.66 -18.88
CA ILE A 68 -6.22 -5.19 -17.59
C ILE A 68 -7.20 -6.25 -17.10
N ASN A 69 -6.68 -7.42 -16.72
CA ASN A 69 -7.46 -8.40 -15.99
C ASN A 69 -7.41 -8.11 -14.48
N LEU A 70 -8.48 -7.55 -13.93
CA LEU A 70 -8.61 -7.25 -12.50
C LEU A 70 -8.57 -8.50 -11.62
N VAL A 71 -8.68 -9.71 -12.19
CA VAL A 71 -8.55 -10.94 -11.42
C VAL A 71 -7.24 -11.00 -10.64
N THR A 72 -6.19 -10.37 -11.17
CA THR A 72 -4.85 -10.31 -10.56
C THR A 72 -4.71 -9.29 -9.44
N TYR A 73 -5.74 -8.49 -9.15
CA TYR A 73 -5.73 -7.48 -8.10
C TYR A 73 -6.85 -7.69 -7.05
N PRO A 74 -6.57 -7.55 -5.74
CA PRO A 74 -7.59 -7.66 -4.69
C PRO A 74 -8.66 -6.56 -4.72
N PRO A 75 -9.95 -6.87 -4.54
CA PRO A 75 -11.03 -5.94 -4.86
C PRO A 75 -11.36 -4.93 -3.75
N LEU A 76 -11.21 -5.28 -2.47
CA LEU A 76 -11.91 -4.60 -1.36
C LEU A 76 -11.61 -3.10 -1.28
N THR A 77 -10.34 -2.71 -1.33
CA THR A 77 -9.92 -1.31 -1.21
C THR A 77 -10.62 -0.42 -2.26
N HIS A 78 -10.69 -0.88 -3.50
CA HIS A 78 -11.29 -0.13 -4.60
C HIS A 78 -12.81 -0.11 -4.52
N GLN A 79 -13.42 -1.22 -4.08
CA GLN A 79 -14.85 -1.28 -3.82
C GLN A 79 -15.26 -0.28 -2.73
N MET A 80 -14.45 -0.11 -1.68
CA MET A 80 -14.71 0.89 -0.64
C MET A 80 -14.63 2.32 -1.17
N ILE A 81 -13.62 2.63 -2.01
CA ILE A 81 -13.49 3.96 -2.65
C ILE A 81 -14.66 4.18 -3.61
N ALA A 82 -15.03 3.18 -4.42
CA ALA A 82 -16.15 3.24 -5.36
C ALA A 82 -17.48 3.53 -4.65
N LEU A 83 -17.77 2.81 -3.56
CA LEU A 83 -18.96 3.04 -2.73
C LEU A 83 -18.98 4.44 -2.12
N LEU A 84 -17.84 4.91 -1.59
CA LEU A 84 -17.75 6.25 -1.03
C LEU A 84 -17.87 7.34 -2.11
N SER A 85 -17.49 7.02 -3.35
CA SER A 85 -17.54 7.95 -4.48
C SER A 85 -18.94 8.27 -5.02
N PHE A 86 -19.97 7.64 -4.44
CA PHE A 86 -21.36 8.07 -4.63
C PHE A 86 -21.70 9.30 -3.77
N LEU A 87 -20.94 9.55 -2.69
CA LEU A 87 -21.13 10.70 -1.80
C LEU A 87 -20.11 11.82 -2.04
N PHE A 88 -18.88 11.46 -2.43
CA PHE A 88 -17.79 12.41 -2.67
C PHE A 88 -17.14 12.19 -4.04
N PRO A 89 -16.43 13.19 -4.59
CA PRO A 89 -15.54 12.96 -5.72
C PRO A 89 -14.56 11.81 -5.45
N LEU A 90 -14.14 11.11 -6.51
CA LEU A 90 -13.32 9.89 -6.39
C LEU A 90 -11.98 10.14 -5.67
N GLU A 91 -11.34 11.26 -5.96
CA GLU A 91 -10.09 11.70 -5.32
C GLU A 91 -10.26 11.98 -3.82
N ILE A 92 -11.38 12.61 -3.45
CA ILE A 92 -11.74 12.86 -2.04
C ILE A 92 -12.03 11.52 -1.35
N SER A 93 -12.74 10.62 -2.02
CA SER A 93 -13.01 9.27 -1.50
C SER A 93 -11.72 8.50 -1.23
N TYR A 94 -10.74 8.56 -2.14
CA TYR A 94 -9.40 8.00 -1.92
C TYR A 94 -8.75 8.58 -0.66
N LYS A 95 -8.72 9.91 -0.51
CA LYS A 95 -8.09 10.60 0.64
C LYS A 95 -8.80 10.26 1.96
N ILE A 96 -10.12 10.13 1.95
CA ILE A 96 -10.91 9.71 3.13
C ILE A 96 -10.57 8.26 3.51
N ILE A 97 -10.57 7.32 2.56
CA ILE A 97 -10.22 5.92 2.83
C ILE A 97 -8.78 5.81 3.36
N LEU A 98 -7.83 6.51 2.76
CA LEU A 98 -6.44 6.59 3.24
C LEU A 98 -6.38 7.08 4.69
N SER A 99 -7.09 8.17 5.00
CA SER A 99 -7.09 8.79 6.33
C SER A 99 -7.68 7.84 7.38
N ILE A 100 -8.83 7.24 7.10
CA ILE A 100 -9.51 6.30 8.00
C ILE A 100 -8.60 5.11 8.29
N PHE A 101 -8.04 4.49 7.26
CA PHE A 101 -7.23 3.29 7.45
C PHE A 101 -5.85 3.59 8.04
N LEU A 102 -5.29 4.78 7.86
CA LEU A 102 -4.07 5.16 8.57
C LEU A 102 -4.29 5.26 10.08
N ILE A 103 -5.41 5.88 10.48
CA ILE A 103 -5.82 5.96 11.90
C ILE A 103 -6.07 4.56 12.45
N ILE A 104 -6.84 3.72 11.74
CA ILE A 104 -7.14 2.34 12.17
C ILE A 104 -5.85 1.52 12.29
N PHE A 105 -4.96 1.60 11.31
CA PHE A 105 -3.65 0.93 11.32
C PHE A 105 -2.85 1.26 12.58
N SER A 106 -2.59 2.55 12.83
CA SER A 106 -1.79 2.98 13.99
C SER A 106 -2.46 2.63 15.32
N PHE A 107 -3.80 2.71 15.38
CA PHE A 107 -4.58 2.35 16.56
C PHE A 107 -4.49 0.85 16.86
N TYR A 108 -4.75 -0.01 15.88
CA TYR A 108 -4.75 -1.45 16.10
C TYR A 108 -3.36 -2.04 16.23
N PHE A 109 -2.34 -1.46 15.58
CA PHE A 109 -0.95 -1.78 15.88
C PHE A 109 -0.64 -1.55 17.38
N SER A 110 -1.00 -0.37 17.89
CA SER A 110 -0.78 -0.03 19.30
C SER A 110 -1.56 -0.98 20.22
N LYS A 111 -2.83 -1.26 19.91
CA LYS A 111 -3.67 -2.20 20.68
C LYS A 111 -3.05 -3.60 20.71
N PHE A 112 -2.58 -4.09 19.57
CA PHE A 112 -1.90 -5.37 19.46
C PHE A 112 -0.66 -5.40 20.35
N MET A 113 0.23 -4.41 20.26
CA MET A 113 1.47 -4.36 21.04
C MET A 113 1.20 -4.37 22.56
N PHE A 114 0.30 -3.51 23.06
CA PHE A 114 -0.05 -3.49 24.49
C PHE A 114 -0.72 -4.80 24.95
N SER A 115 -1.58 -5.40 24.13
CA SER A 115 -2.30 -6.64 24.44
C SER A 115 -1.41 -7.87 24.42
N TYR A 116 -0.60 -8.04 23.37
CA TYR A 116 0.25 -9.21 23.17
C TYR A 116 1.42 -9.23 24.16
N LEU A 117 2.08 -8.09 24.38
CA LEU A 117 3.17 -7.96 25.35
C LEU A 117 2.69 -7.95 26.81
N ARG A 118 1.37 -7.93 27.03
CA ARG A 118 0.71 -7.92 28.34
C ARG A 118 1.25 -6.80 29.22
N ILE A 119 1.34 -5.60 28.64
CA ILE A 119 1.79 -4.40 29.35
C ILE A 119 0.75 -4.02 30.40
N GLU A 120 1.21 -3.55 31.56
CA GLU A 120 0.34 -3.18 32.66
C GLU A 120 -0.68 -2.10 32.23
N LYS A 121 -1.94 -2.25 32.67
CA LYS A 121 -3.02 -1.31 32.32
C LYS A 121 -2.73 0.15 32.66
N LYS A 122 -1.91 0.39 33.69
CA LYS A 122 -1.47 1.74 34.09
C LYS A 122 -0.56 2.37 33.03
N ILE A 123 0.34 1.59 32.44
CA ILE A 123 1.26 2.01 31.38
C ILE A 123 0.48 2.19 30.07
N GLU A 124 -0.39 1.24 29.72
CA GLU A 124 -1.29 1.35 28.55
C GLU A 124 -2.09 2.65 28.57
N LYS A 125 -2.75 2.94 29.70
CA LYS A 125 -3.55 4.17 29.88
C LYS A 125 -2.78 5.46 29.67
N LYS A 126 -1.46 5.47 29.89
CA LYS A 126 -0.62 6.66 29.79
C LYS A 126 0.02 6.83 28.42
N TYR A 127 0.48 5.72 27.83
CA TYR A 127 1.39 5.77 26.68
C TYR A 127 0.80 5.20 25.39
N PHE A 128 -0.44 4.70 25.40
CA PHE A 128 -1.11 4.18 24.20
C PHE A 128 -1.12 5.20 23.05
N TRP A 129 -1.59 6.41 23.31
CA TRP A 129 -1.72 7.46 22.30
C TRP A 129 -0.37 8.02 21.84
N ILE A 130 0.68 7.86 22.66
CA ILE A 130 2.04 8.21 22.27
C ILE A 130 2.53 7.17 21.25
N LEU A 131 2.45 5.88 21.55
CA LEU A 131 2.81 4.83 20.58
C LEU A 131 2.04 4.97 19.26
N TYR A 132 0.74 5.27 19.36
CA TYR A 132 -0.12 5.56 18.20
C TYR A 132 0.48 6.67 17.33
N LEU A 133 0.83 7.82 17.92
CA LEU A 133 1.37 8.96 17.17
C LEU A 133 2.70 8.64 16.50
N PHE A 134 3.60 7.94 17.20
CA PHE A 134 4.89 7.51 16.65
C PHE A 134 4.72 6.57 15.45
N VAL A 135 3.77 5.64 15.50
CA VAL A 135 3.50 4.73 14.37
C VAL A 135 2.81 5.46 13.22
N PHE A 136 1.87 6.36 13.54
CA PHE A 136 1.14 7.18 12.57
C PHE A 136 2.07 8.08 11.74
N SER A 137 3.08 8.67 12.36
CA SER A 137 4.02 9.58 11.70
C SER A 137 5.37 8.93 11.37
N SER A 138 5.45 7.60 11.27
CA SER A 138 6.71 6.92 10.97
C SER A 138 7.13 7.08 9.50
N SER A 139 8.43 7.21 9.24
CA SER A 139 8.95 7.39 7.87
C SER A 139 8.50 6.28 6.92
N SER A 140 8.60 5.01 7.32
CA SER A 140 8.09 3.86 6.54
C SER A 140 6.62 4.00 6.17
N THR A 141 5.78 4.45 7.10
CA THR A 141 4.34 4.63 6.86
C THR A 141 4.11 5.79 5.89
N LEU A 142 4.76 6.92 6.10
CA LEU A 142 4.62 8.10 5.26
C LEU A 142 5.12 7.86 3.83
N ILE A 143 6.30 7.24 3.66
CA ILE A 143 6.87 6.96 2.33
C ILE A 143 5.98 5.98 1.55
N ASN A 144 5.46 4.94 2.19
CA ASN A 144 4.54 4.02 1.49
C ASN A 144 3.29 4.71 0.94
N LEU A 145 2.80 5.74 1.61
CA LEU A 145 1.56 6.42 1.24
C LEU A 145 1.81 7.58 0.28
N PHE A 146 2.76 8.44 0.61
CA PHE A 146 2.99 9.71 -0.08
C PHE A 146 4.12 9.66 -1.11
N VAL A 147 4.83 8.53 -1.23
CA VAL A 147 5.74 8.27 -2.35
C VAL A 147 5.20 7.11 -3.16
N PHE A 148 5.02 5.93 -2.55
CA PHE A 148 4.61 4.74 -3.30
C PHE A 148 3.10 4.65 -3.58
N GLY A 149 2.25 5.35 -2.83
CA GLY A 149 0.80 5.33 -3.05
C GLY A 149 0.12 4.01 -2.65
N GLN A 150 0.75 3.18 -1.82
CA GLN A 150 0.33 1.80 -1.49
C GLN A 150 -0.90 1.73 -0.56
N LEU A 151 -2.02 2.31 -0.98
CA LEU A 151 -3.25 2.36 -0.19
C LEU A 151 -3.80 0.96 0.11
N SER A 152 -3.77 0.05 -0.87
CA SER A 152 -4.23 -1.33 -0.68
C SER A 152 -3.42 -2.06 0.40
N SER A 153 -2.10 -1.79 0.49
CA SER A 153 -1.25 -2.30 1.57
C SER A 153 -1.68 -1.74 2.93
N LEU A 154 -1.99 -0.45 3.03
CA LEU A 154 -2.43 0.19 4.29
C LEU A 154 -3.74 -0.39 4.82
N VAL A 155 -4.74 -0.54 3.95
CA VAL A 155 -6.02 -1.18 4.30
C VAL A 155 -5.76 -2.60 4.80
N SER A 156 -4.91 -3.35 4.10
CA SER A 156 -4.53 -4.70 4.48
C SER A 156 -3.75 -4.76 5.80
N PHE A 157 -2.83 -3.83 6.05
CA PHE A 157 -2.10 -3.72 7.32
C PHE A 157 -3.05 -3.47 8.48
N SER A 158 -4.03 -2.59 8.28
CA SER A 158 -5.07 -2.29 9.27
C SER A 158 -5.82 -3.54 9.68
N PHE A 159 -6.37 -4.27 8.72
CA PHE A 159 -7.08 -5.53 8.98
C PHE A 159 -6.16 -6.62 9.54
N GLY A 160 -4.91 -6.70 9.10
CA GLY A 160 -3.91 -7.59 9.66
C GLY A 160 -3.64 -7.33 11.14
N PHE A 161 -3.46 -6.07 11.55
CA PHE A 161 -3.26 -5.73 12.97
C PHE A 161 -4.54 -5.83 13.79
N ILE A 162 -5.72 -5.54 13.22
CA ILE A 162 -7.01 -5.86 13.86
C ILE A 162 -7.06 -7.36 14.17
N SER A 163 -6.70 -8.18 13.18
CA SER A 163 -6.66 -9.63 13.32
C SER A 163 -5.71 -10.08 14.42
N LEU A 164 -4.46 -9.61 14.41
CA LEU A 164 -3.47 -9.93 15.44
C LEU A 164 -3.93 -9.48 16.83
N TYR A 165 -4.56 -8.31 16.94
CA TYR A 165 -5.10 -7.82 18.20
C TYR A 165 -6.18 -8.76 18.75
N PHE A 166 -7.19 -9.11 17.96
CA PHE A 166 -8.25 -10.00 18.41
C PHE A 166 -7.75 -11.43 18.65
N PHE A 167 -6.77 -11.90 17.88
CA PHE A 167 -6.08 -13.15 18.18
C PHE A 167 -5.35 -13.09 19.53
N SER A 168 -4.66 -11.98 19.84
CA SER A 168 -4.01 -11.79 21.14
C SER A 168 -5.02 -11.79 22.29
N LYS A 169 -6.23 -11.23 22.09
CA LYS A 169 -7.33 -11.33 23.05
C LYS A 169 -7.79 -12.77 23.22
N PHE A 170 -7.89 -13.56 22.16
CA PHE A 170 -8.22 -14.98 22.27
C PHE A 170 -7.16 -15.74 23.08
N LEU A 171 -5.87 -15.50 22.83
CA LEU A 171 -4.78 -16.10 23.61
C LEU A 171 -4.84 -15.74 25.11
N ASN A 172 -5.32 -14.54 25.44
CA ASN A 172 -5.37 -14.04 26.82
C ASN A 172 -6.70 -14.37 27.54
N GLU A 173 -7.82 -14.29 26.85
CA GLU A 173 -9.18 -14.33 27.43
C GLU A 173 -10.00 -15.55 26.99
N LYS A 174 -9.54 -16.33 26.00
CA LYS A 174 -10.22 -17.51 25.41
C LYS A 174 -11.63 -17.25 24.85
N LYS A 175 -11.96 -16.00 24.49
CA LYS A 175 -13.25 -15.64 23.90
C LYS A 175 -13.34 -16.03 22.42
N THR A 176 -14.34 -16.82 22.05
CA THR A 176 -14.59 -17.26 20.66
C THR A 176 -14.93 -16.11 19.72
N VAL A 177 -15.65 -15.09 20.20
CA VAL A 177 -15.97 -13.88 19.42
C VAL A 177 -14.68 -13.18 18.94
N SER A 178 -13.66 -13.11 19.78
CA SER A 178 -12.35 -12.57 19.37
C SER A 178 -11.72 -13.40 18.26
N LEU A 179 -11.95 -14.71 18.24
CA LEU A 179 -11.41 -15.56 17.19
C LEU A 179 -12.15 -15.36 15.86
N ILE A 180 -13.47 -15.21 15.89
CA ILE A 180 -14.29 -14.86 14.71
C ILE A 180 -13.86 -13.50 14.14
N LEU A 181 -13.72 -12.49 14.99
CA LEU A 181 -13.26 -11.16 14.58
C LEU A 181 -11.84 -11.21 14.00
N SER A 182 -10.96 -12.03 14.58
CA SER A 182 -9.63 -12.28 14.02
C SER A 182 -9.74 -12.88 12.62
N SER A 183 -10.52 -13.95 12.43
CA SER A 183 -10.65 -14.61 11.12
C SER A 183 -11.23 -13.72 10.04
N LEU A 184 -12.32 -13.00 10.34
CA LEU A 184 -12.93 -12.07 9.39
C LEU A 184 -11.95 -10.96 9.01
N SER A 185 -11.23 -10.41 9.98
CA SER A 185 -10.19 -9.39 9.71
C SER A 185 -9.05 -9.96 8.86
N PHE A 186 -8.62 -11.20 9.11
CA PHE A 186 -7.58 -11.82 8.29
C PHE A 186 -8.05 -12.11 6.85
N ALA A 187 -9.32 -12.48 6.66
CA ALA A 187 -9.92 -12.60 5.33
C ALA A 187 -9.98 -11.23 4.62
N LEU A 188 -10.37 -10.15 5.32
CA LEU A 188 -10.38 -8.78 4.80
C LEU A 188 -8.97 -8.26 4.45
N CYS A 189 -7.96 -8.64 5.23
CA CYS A 189 -6.55 -8.44 4.89
C CYS A 189 -6.25 -9.05 3.52
N SER A 190 -6.64 -10.32 3.30
CA SER A 190 -6.51 -10.96 1.99
C SER A 190 -7.22 -10.18 0.89
N PHE A 191 -8.45 -9.73 1.07
CA PHE A 191 -9.22 -9.04 0.02
C PHE A 191 -8.69 -7.64 -0.31
N SER A 192 -7.78 -7.12 0.53
CA SER A 192 -7.15 -5.81 0.36
C SER A 192 -5.81 -5.92 -0.34
N ASN A 193 -4.94 -6.87 0.06
CA ASN A 193 -3.62 -7.05 -0.55
C ASN A 193 -3.05 -8.46 -0.31
N VAL A 194 -2.73 -9.22 -1.37
CA VAL A 194 -2.22 -10.60 -1.28
C VAL A 194 -0.86 -10.67 -0.55
N LEU A 195 0.06 -9.75 -0.85
CA LEU A 195 1.40 -9.80 -0.27
C LEU A 195 1.34 -9.48 1.23
N ILE A 196 0.53 -8.50 1.64
CA ILE A 196 0.36 -8.22 3.07
C ILE A 196 -0.31 -9.41 3.78
N PHE A 197 -1.29 -10.06 3.16
CA PHE A 197 -1.86 -11.31 3.68
C PHE A 197 -0.81 -12.41 3.86
N LEU A 198 0.11 -12.59 2.91
CA LEU A 198 1.25 -13.51 3.05
C LEU A 198 2.15 -13.11 4.22
N ILE A 199 2.43 -11.82 4.39
CA ILE A 199 3.25 -11.32 5.50
C ILE A 199 2.58 -11.64 6.85
N PHE A 200 1.29 -11.37 7.00
CA PHE A 200 0.58 -11.73 8.23
C PHE A 200 0.42 -13.24 8.40
N SER A 201 0.37 -14.01 7.32
CA SER A 201 0.42 -15.49 7.39
C SER A 201 1.72 -15.95 8.04
N ILE A 202 2.87 -15.40 7.62
CA ILE A 202 4.18 -15.66 8.25
C ILE A 202 4.17 -15.21 9.71
N PHE A 203 3.62 -14.03 10.00
CA PHE A 203 3.48 -13.53 11.37
C PHE A 203 2.70 -14.54 12.24
N TYR A 204 1.57 -15.05 11.73
CA TYR A 204 0.76 -16.07 12.39
C TYR A 204 1.52 -17.37 12.61
N VAL A 205 2.32 -17.84 11.64
CA VAL A 205 3.17 -19.03 11.80
C VAL A 205 4.07 -18.89 13.02
N PHE A 206 4.76 -17.74 13.17
CA PHE A 206 5.57 -17.49 14.37
C PHE A 206 4.74 -17.48 15.65
N LEU A 207 3.58 -16.82 15.65
CA LEU A 207 2.69 -16.81 16.81
C LEU A 207 2.18 -18.22 17.16
N PHE A 208 1.95 -19.07 16.17
CA PHE A 208 1.53 -20.45 16.38
C PHE A 208 2.65 -21.28 16.98
N ILE A 209 3.88 -21.13 16.48
CA ILE A 209 5.07 -21.78 17.05
C ILE A 209 5.24 -21.36 18.52
N PHE A 210 5.17 -20.05 18.82
CA PHE A 210 5.39 -19.55 20.18
C PHE A 210 4.29 -19.94 21.17
N ASN A 211 3.07 -20.20 20.69
CA ASN A 211 1.90 -20.53 21.52
C ASN A 211 1.35 -21.94 21.21
N PHE A 212 2.19 -22.83 20.67
CA PHE A 212 1.79 -24.15 20.15
C PHE A 212 1.01 -25.01 21.16
N GLN A 213 1.52 -25.11 22.39
CA GLN A 213 0.86 -25.87 23.46
C GLN A 213 -0.54 -25.33 23.80
N PHE A 214 -0.75 -24.02 23.73
CA PHE A 214 -2.06 -23.42 23.95
C PHE A 214 -3.01 -23.76 22.80
N LEU A 215 -2.53 -23.73 21.55
CA LEU A 215 -3.36 -23.99 20.36
C LEU A 215 -3.82 -25.43 20.29
N ILE A 216 -2.95 -26.41 20.58
CA ILE A 216 -3.34 -27.83 20.66
C ILE A 216 -4.48 -28.02 21.68
N LYS A 217 -4.35 -27.42 22.87
CA LYS A 217 -5.39 -27.50 23.91
C LYS A 217 -6.73 -26.87 23.48
N ASN A 218 -6.74 -26.01 22.45
CA ASN A 218 -7.93 -25.29 21.98
C ASN A 218 -8.22 -25.57 20.49
N LEU A 219 -7.85 -26.76 19.99
CA LEU A 219 -7.84 -27.09 18.56
C LEU A 219 -9.20 -26.92 17.88
N LYS A 220 -10.32 -27.24 18.56
CA LYS A 220 -11.68 -27.03 18.03
C LYS A 220 -12.01 -25.57 17.77
N SER A 221 -11.57 -24.65 18.63
CA SER A 221 -11.76 -23.21 18.38
C SER A 221 -10.81 -22.77 17.27
N PHE A 222 -9.56 -23.22 17.33
CA PHE A 222 -8.55 -22.86 16.34
C PHE A 222 -8.85 -23.37 14.92
N SER A 223 -9.54 -24.50 14.76
CA SER A 223 -9.96 -24.99 13.45
C SER A 223 -10.99 -24.05 12.80
N VAL A 224 -11.90 -23.45 13.57
CA VAL A 224 -12.80 -22.39 13.09
C VAL A 224 -11.99 -21.19 12.59
N PHE A 225 -10.92 -20.84 13.30
CA PHE A 225 -10.04 -19.77 12.84
C PHE A 225 -9.46 -20.09 11.47
N LEU A 226 -8.84 -21.26 11.31
CA LEU A 226 -8.20 -21.67 10.05
C LEU A 226 -9.22 -21.77 8.91
N LEU A 227 -10.38 -22.36 9.15
CA LEU A 227 -11.44 -22.49 8.14
C LEU A 227 -11.87 -21.12 7.61
N LEU A 228 -12.28 -20.20 8.49
CA LEU A 228 -12.75 -18.88 8.07
C LEU A 228 -11.63 -18.02 7.46
N SER A 229 -10.43 -18.10 8.02
CA SER A 229 -9.26 -17.33 7.60
C SER A 229 -8.74 -17.69 6.21
N PHE A 230 -8.96 -18.93 5.73
CA PHE A 230 -8.40 -19.41 4.47
C PHE A 230 -9.44 -19.83 3.43
N LEU A 231 -10.60 -20.37 3.82
CA LEU A 231 -11.64 -20.76 2.86
C LEU A 231 -12.26 -19.55 2.15
N LEU A 232 -12.56 -18.48 2.90
CA LEU A 232 -13.13 -17.25 2.32
C LEU A 232 -12.18 -16.62 1.29
N PRO A 233 -10.89 -16.37 1.59
CA PRO A 233 -9.90 -15.96 0.58
C PRO A 233 -9.82 -16.89 -0.62
N LEU A 234 -9.80 -18.21 -0.40
CA LEU A 234 -9.63 -19.17 -1.49
C LEU A 234 -10.74 -19.06 -2.53
N SER A 235 -11.99 -18.79 -2.13
CA SER A 235 -13.10 -18.60 -3.07
C SER A 235 -12.91 -17.43 -4.04
N ILE A 236 -12.26 -16.35 -3.60
CA ILE A 236 -11.99 -15.15 -4.40
C ILE A 236 -10.70 -15.30 -5.22
N TYR A 237 -9.70 -15.99 -4.66
CA TYR A 237 -8.40 -16.16 -5.28
C TYR A 237 -8.28 -17.39 -6.18
N TYR A 238 -9.25 -18.31 -6.16
CA TYR A 238 -9.27 -19.46 -7.05
C TYR A 238 -8.98 -19.09 -8.53
N PRO A 239 -9.63 -18.07 -9.13
CA PRO A 239 -9.35 -17.68 -10.52
C PRO A 239 -7.93 -17.16 -10.69
N PHE A 240 -7.44 -16.34 -9.75
CA PHE A 240 -6.05 -15.86 -9.77
C PHE A 240 -5.06 -17.03 -9.71
N LEU A 241 -5.27 -17.99 -8.83
CA LEU A 241 -4.42 -19.18 -8.70
C LEU A 241 -4.43 -20.02 -9.98
N THR A 242 -5.58 -20.16 -10.65
CA THR A 242 -5.65 -20.87 -11.93
C THR A 242 -4.90 -20.15 -13.06
N LEU A 243 -4.89 -18.81 -13.05
CA LEU A 243 -4.12 -18.02 -14.01
C LEU A 243 -2.61 -18.15 -13.75
N MET A 244 -2.20 -18.24 -12.48
CA MET A 244 -0.80 -18.51 -12.08
C MET A 244 -0.35 -19.89 -12.53
N SER A 245 -1.17 -20.92 -12.31
CA SER A 245 -0.79 -22.31 -12.61
C SER A 245 -0.67 -22.57 -14.12
N LYS A 246 -1.53 -21.93 -14.92
CA LYS A 246 -1.53 -22.07 -16.39
C LYS A 246 -0.49 -21.19 -17.11
N SER A 247 0.38 -20.48 -16.37
CA SER A 247 1.36 -19.49 -16.88
C SER A 247 0.81 -18.48 -17.91
N SER A 248 -0.52 -18.28 -17.92
CA SER A 248 -1.23 -17.58 -18.98
C SER A 248 -1.16 -16.06 -18.85
N LEU A 249 -0.97 -15.56 -17.61
CA LEU A 249 -0.88 -14.13 -17.28
C LEU A 249 0.33 -13.78 -16.41
N ILE A 250 0.79 -14.68 -15.54
CA ILE A 250 1.98 -14.50 -14.71
C ILE A 250 2.68 -15.87 -14.66
N PRO A 251 4.01 -15.94 -14.80
CA PRO A 251 4.92 -14.80 -14.79
C PRO A 251 5.11 -14.10 -16.12
N THR A 252 5.01 -12.77 -16.07
CA THR A 252 5.60 -11.86 -17.05
C THR A 252 7.11 -11.97 -16.97
N LYS A 253 7.83 -11.51 -18.00
CA LYS A 253 9.28 -11.26 -17.86
C LYS A 253 9.50 -10.36 -16.64
N GLU A 254 10.57 -10.62 -15.90
CA GLU A 254 10.90 -9.83 -14.70
C GLU A 254 11.05 -8.36 -15.08
N ILE A 255 10.32 -7.50 -14.36
CA ILE A 255 10.40 -6.05 -14.51
C ILE A 255 11.35 -5.54 -13.44
N TYR A 256 12.28 -4.68 -13.85
CA TYR A 256 13.25 -4.09 -12.94
C TYR A 256 12.56 -3.39 -11.77
N HIS A 257 12.91 -3.78 -10.54
CA HIS A 257 12.45 -3.11 -9.32
C HIS A 257 13.62 -2.96 -8.34
N TRP A 258 13.94 -1.73 -7.95
CA TRP A 258 15.11 -1.38 -7.12
C TRP A 258 15.21 -2.19 -5.82
N SER A 259 14.08 -2.55 -5.20
CA SER A 259 14.06 -3.30 -3.94
C SER A 259 14.56 -4.75 -4.07
N ARG A 260 14.65 -5.26 -5.30
CA ARG A 260 15.03 -6.65 -5.60
C ARG A 260 16.51 -6.79 -5.91
N TYR A 261 17.22 -5.71 -6.20
CA TYR A 261 18.63 -5.76 -6.60
C TYR A 261 19.56 -5.56 -5.40
N PRO A 262 20.88 -5.81 -5.53
CA PRO A 262 21.80 -5.79 -4.42
C PRO A 262 21.66 -4.53 -3.56
N PHE A 263 21.68 -4.73 -2.25
CA PHE A 263 21.56 -3.68 -1.24
C PHE A 263 22.61 -2.58 -1.42
N LEU A 264 23.76 -2.92 -2.00
CA LEU A 264 24.86 -2.00 -2.31
C LEU A 264 24.52 -0.98 -3.41
N SER A 265 23.43 -1.17 -4.16
CA SER A 265 22.98 -0.12 -5.09
C SER A 265 22.54 1.13 -4.32
N GLU A 266 23.01 2.29 -4.76
CA GLU A 266 22.80 3.57 -4.07
C GLU A 266 21.31 3.84 -3.79
N ILE A 267 20.45 3.58 -4.78
CA ILE A 267 18.99 3.77 -4.67
C ILE A 267 18.38 2.82 -3.63
N ASN A 268 18.74 1.54 -3.65
CA ASN A 268 18.16 0.57 -2.71
C ASN A 268 18.64 0.83 -1.28
N PHE A 269 19.90 1.21 -1.10
CA PHE A 269 20.47 1.61 0.18
C PHE A 269 19.76 2.85 0.76
N LYS A 270 19.65 3.93 -0.02
CA LYS A 270 18.96 5.17 0.38
C LYS A 270 17.49 4.90 0.73
N ARG A 271 16.77 4.18 -0.14
CA ARG A 271 15.39 3.74 0.13
C ARG A 271 15.29 3.03 1.47
N TRP A 272 16.16 2.04 1.70
CA TRP A 272 16.12 1.25 2.92
C TRP A 272 16.39 2.11 4.15
N ILE A 273 17.41 2.99 4.12
CA ILE A 273 17.66 3.95 5.20
C ILE A 273 16.42 4.81 5.47
N PHE A 274 15.81 5.39 4.45
CA PHE A 274 14.63 6.25 4.62
C PHE A 274 13.44 5.49 5.20
N MET A 275 13.23 4.25 4.76
CA MET A 275 12.15 3.39 5.30
C MET A 275 12.33 3.10 6.80
N TYR A 276 13.56 2.87 7.27
CA TYR A 276 13.78 2.65 8.70
C TYR A 276 13.89 3.94 9.50
N GLY A 277 14.45 5.01 8.94
CA GLY A 277 14.64 6.29 9.64
C GLY A 277 15.23 6.10 11.03
N ILE A 278 14.57 6.69 12.04
CA ILE A 278 14.97 6.59 13.46
C ILE A 278 14.79 5.19 14.05
N SER A 279 14.15 4.24 13.36
CA SER A 279 14.05 2.86 13.85
C SER A 279 15.34 2.04 13.69
N LEU A 280 16.29 2.53 12.88
CA LEU A 280 17.54 1.82 12.57
C LEU A 280 18.42 1.51 13.81
N PRO A 281 18.67 2.45 14.74
CA PRO A 281 19.46 2.17 15.94
C PRO A 281 18.84 1.08 16.82
N PHE A 282 17.53 0.84 16.70
CA PHE A 282 16.82 -0.16 17.49
C PHE A 282 16.96 -1.57 16.93
N ILE A 283 17.63 -1.78 15.80
CA ILE A 283 18.02 -3.12 15.35
C ILE A 283 18.98 -3.76 16.37
N ILE A 284 19.75 -2.95 17.12
CA ILE A 284 20.66 -3.40 18.19
C ILE A 284 19.92 -3.66 19.53
N LEU A 285 18.57 -3.77 19.49
CA LEU A 285 17.72 -4.14 20.63
C LEU A 285 18.11 -5.43 21.39
N PRO A 286 18.83 -6.45 20.85
CA PRO A 286 19.19 -7.64 21.64
C PRO A 286 19.91 -7.29 22.94
N ILE A 287 20.85 -6.34 22.91
CA ILE A 287 21.62 -5.91 24.10
C ILE A 287 20.67 -5.37 25.19
N PHE A 288 19.64 -4.64 24.79
CA PHE A 288 18.64 -4.09 25.71
C PHE A 288 17.64 -5.15 26.20
N LEU A 289 17.29 -6.12 25.36
CA LEU A 289 16.40 -7.21 25.76
C LEU A 289 17.07 -8.15 26.77
N PHE A 290 18.40 -8.36 26.67
CA PHE A 290 19.14 -9.15 27.65
C PHE A 290 19.12 -8.49 29.05
N SER A 291 19.26 -7.17 29.13
CA SER A 291 19.18 -6.40 30.39
C SER A 291 17.75 -6.16 30.89
N PHE A 292 16.73 -6.48 30.10
CA PHE A 292 15.33 -6.19 30.42
C PHE A 292 14.76 -7.08 31.54
N LYS A 293 14.61 -6.53 32.75
CA LYS A 293 13.97 -7.20 33.91
C LYS A 293 12.45 -7.01 33.92
N HIS A 294 11.76 -7.44 32.85
CA HIS A 294 10.30 -7.39 32.75
C HIS A 294 9.67 -8.78 32.87
N LYS A 295 8.53 -8.90 33.56
CA LYS A 295 7.82 -10.19 33.78
C LYS A 295 7.47 -10.91 32.48
N ASN A 296 7.23 -10.15 31.40
CA ASN A 296 6.88 -10.68 30.08
C ASN A 296 8.03 -10.60 29.06
N LYS A 297 9.29 -10.65 29.49
CA LYS A 297 10.49 -10.60 28.61
C LYS A 297 10.38 -11.52 27.40
N ARG A 298 9.86 -12.74 27.58
CA ARG A 298 9.62 -13.70 26.48
C ARG A 298 8.77 -13.11 25.35
N LYS A 299 7.69 -12.40 25.65
CA LYS A 299 6.81 -11.80 24.63
C LYS A 299 7.50 -10.68 23.84
N PHE A 300 8.39 -9.93 24.47
CA PHE A 300 9.23 -8.94 23.77
C PHE A 300 10.20 -9.63 22.80
N ILE A 301 10.84 -10.73 23.23
CA ILE A 301 11.74 -11.52 22.39
C ILE A 301 10.98 -12.11 21.19
N GLU A 302 9.76 -12.63 21.40
CA GLU A 302 8.92 -13.18 20.32
C GLU A 302 8.64 -12.13 19.22
N ILE A 303 8.23 -10.90 19.60
CA ILE A 303 8.00 -9.82 18.63
C ILE A 303 9.32 -9.35 18.01
N TYR A 304 10.43 -9.32 18.76
CA TYR A 304 11.75 -8.98 18.21
C TYR A 304 12.19 -9.98 17.15
N ILE A 305 12.05 -11.30 17.38
CA ILE A 305 12.38 -12.35 16.40
C ILE A 305 11.55 -12.15 15.12
N ILE A 306 10.25 -11.90 15.25
CA ILE A 306 9.38 -11.64 14.09
C ILE A 306 9.83 -10.39 13.33
N SER A 307 10.11 -9.30 14.06
CA SER A 307 10.54 -8.02 13.49
C SER A 307 11.89 -8.14 12.78
N PHE A 308 12.80 -8.92 13.35
CA PHE A 308 14.12 -9.20 12.80
C PHE A 308 14.04 -10.14 11.58
N PHE A 309 13.12 -11.10 11.58
CA PHE A 309 12.87 -11.91 10.39
C PHE A 309 12.40 -11.04 9.21
N PHE A 310 11.45 -10.13 9.45
CA PHE A 310 11.02 -9.18 8.41
C PHE A 310 12.09 -8.15 8.05
N PHE A 311 12.96 -7.78 8.99
CA PHE A 311 14.13 -6.97 8.71
C PHE A 311 15.02 -7.63 7.65
N LEU A 312 15.36 -8.91 7.86
CA LEU A 312 16.19 -9.65 6.92
C LEU A 312 15.51 -9.81 5.56
N LEU A 313 14.22 -10.13 5.52
CA LEU A 313 13.48 -10.17 4.25
C LEU A 313 13.46 -8.81 3.54
N SER A 314 13.45 -7.71 4.27
CA SER A 314 13.42 -6.35 3.68
C SER A 314 14.68 -5.96 2.91
N LEU A 315 15.77 -6.70 3.10
CA LEU A 315 17.03 -6.56 2.35
C LEU A 315 16.97 -7.20 0.96
N GLY A 316 15.85 -7.83 0.59
CA GLY A 316 15.64 -8.41 -0.74
C GLY A 316 16.65 -9.51 -1.06
N THR A 317 17.14 -9.54 -2.30
CA THR A 317 18.09 -10.57 -2.80
C THR A 317 19.46 -10.56 -2.12
N SER A 318 19.73 -9.57 -1.25
CA SER A 318 20.96 -9.54 -0.45
C SER A 318 20.95 -10.52 0.72
N THR A 319 19.84 -11.26 0.91
CA THR A 319 19.75 -12.34 1.90
C THR A 319 19.33 -13.65 1.24
N PRO A 320 19.82 -14.81 1.71
CA PRO A 320 19.38 -16.10 1.19
C PRO A 320 17.94 -16.44 1.59
N LEU A 321 17.33 -15.71 2.53
CA LEU A 321 15.96 -15.96 3.00
C LEU A 321 14.91 -15.81 1.89
N ILE A 322 15.19 -15.00 0.86
CA ILE A 322 14.26 -14.82 -0.25
C ILE A 322 14.04 -16.09 -1.07
N TYR A 323 14.94 -17.09 -0.97
CA TYR A 323 14.77 -18.38 -1.63
C TYR A 323 13.55 -19.16 -1.14
N ILE A 324 12.99 -18.82 0.03
CA ILE A 324 11.70 -19.36 0.50
C ILE A 324 10.57 -19.06 -0.50
N PHE A 325 10.67 -17.96 -1.26
CA PHE A 325 9.68 -17.58 -2.29
C PHE A 325 10.00 -18.19 -3.67
N GLY A 326 11.12 -18.90 -3.83
CA GLY A 326 11.55 -19.49 -5.10
C GLY A 326 11.58 -18.49 -6.25
N LYS A 327 11.05 -18.87 -7.41
CA LYS A 327 10.96 -17.99 -8.59
C LYS A 327 10.16 -16.71 -8.34
N TYR A 328 9.26 -16.71 -7.35
CA TYR A 328 8.38 -15.57 -7.08
C TYR A 328 9.06 -14.42 -6.33
N ALA A 329 10.26 -14.64 -5.78
CA ALA A 329 11.07 -13.59 -5.16
C ALA A 329 11.32 -12.40 -6.10
N LYS A 330 11.33 -12.65 -7.42
CA LYS A 330 11.51 -11.69 -8.50
C LYS A 330 10.30 -10.80 -8.78
N TRP A 331 9.15 -11.04 -8.15
CA TRP A 331 7.94 -10.19 -8.27
C TRP A 331 7.56 -9.50 -6.96
N LEU A 332 8.28 -9.77 -5.87
CA LEU A 332 8.00 -9.15 -4.58
C LEU A 332 8.52 -7.71 -4.50
N VAL A 333 7.81 -6.90 -3.73
CA VAL A 333 8.14 -5.50 -3.41
C VAL A 333 8.52 -5.48 -1.92
N TYR A 334 9.81 -5.32 -1.63
CA TYR A 334 10.38 -5.65 -0.31
C TYR A 334 10.18 -4.56 0.76
N GLU A 335 9.75 -3.36 0.36
CA GLU A 335 9.37 -2.21 1.20
C GLU A 335 8.31 -2.57 2.24
N ARG A 336 7.39 -3.49 1.89
CA ARG A 336 6.30 -3.92 2.78
C ARG A 336 6.84 -4.67 4.01
N PHE A 337 7.94 -5.41 3.86
CA PHE A 337 8.64 -6.02 4.99
C PHE A 337 9.37 -4.98 5.85
N SER A 338 10.02 -3.98 5.21
CA SER A 338 10.67 -2.86 5.94
C SER A 338 9.67 -2.15 6.86
N THR A 339 8.42 -2.02 6.41
CA THR A 339 7.37 -1.32 7.14
C THR A 339 7.03 -2.01 8.45
N ILE A 340 6.72 -3.31 8.41
CA ILE A 340 6.41 -4.07 9.64
C ILE A 340 7.62 -4.08 10.58
N SER A 341 8.81 -4.30 10.03
CA SER A 341 10.03 -4.34 10.84
C SER A 341 10.28 -3.00 11.55
N SER A 342 10.25 -1.90 10.80
CA SER A 342 10.47 -0.55 11.30
C SER A 342 9.49 -0.16 12.42
N ILE A 343 8.18 -0.31 12.19
CA ILE A 343 7.17 0.05 13.21
C ILE A 343 7.25 -0.86 14.43
N SER A 344 7.62 -2.13 14.25
CA SER A 344 7.72 -3.09 15.35
C SER A 344 8.94 -2.82 16.21
N PHE A 345 10.10 -2.49 15.61
CA PHE A 345 11.28 -2.04 16.37
C PHE A 345 11.00 -0.75 17.13
N LEU A 346 10.35 0.23 16.49
CA LEU A 346 9.93 1.47 17.15
C LEU A 346 9.00 1.18 18.34
N GLY A 347 8.00 0.33 18.15
CA GLY A 347 7.04 -0.03 19.19
C GLY A 347 7.70 -0.78 20.36
N LEU A 348 8.61 -1.71 20.06
CA LEU A 348 9.39 -2.41 21.08
C LEU A 348 10.26 -1.45 21.89
N PHE A 349 10.97 -0.54 21.23
CA PHE A 349 11.81 0.45 21.89
C PHE A 349 11.01 1.35 22.83
N LEU A 350 9.91 1.94 22.34
CA LEU A 350 9.06 2.82 23.14
C LEU A 350 8.45 2.08 24.34
N LEU A 351 7.95 0.87 24.15
CA LEU A 351 7.37 0.08 25.24
C LEU A 351 8.42 -0.42 26.22
N PHE A 352 9.62 -0.75 25.76
CA PHE A 352 10.76 -1.06 26.63
C PHE A 352 11.07 0.16 27.51
N PHE A 353 11.19 1.35 26.90
CA PHE A 353 11.44 2.59 27.61
C PHE A 353 10.34 2.86 28.63
N PHE A 354 9.05 2.85 28.24
CA PHE A 354 7.94 3.12 29.16
C PHE A 354 7.76 2.09 30.29
N SER A 355 8.34 0.90 30.15
CA SER A 355 8.24 -0.18 31.15
C SER A 355 9.35 -0.13 32.21
N GLN A 356 10.30 0.81 32.12
CA GLN A 356 11.38 0.94 33.11
C GLN A 356 10.85 1.54 34.42
N LYS A 357 11.07 0.83 35.53
CA LYS A 357 10.56 1.21 36.87
C LYS A 357 11.19 2.51 37.42
N ASN A 358 12.43 2.80 37.04
CA ASN A 358 13.21 3.92 37.59
C ASN A 358 13.04 5.22 36.79
N LEU A 359 12.22 5.23 35.73
CA LEU A 359 12.00 6.45 34.97
C LEU A 359 11.15 7.44 35.78
N ASN A 360 11.75 8.60 36.07
CA ASN A 360 11.03 9.72 36.65
C ASN A 360 9.96 10.20 35.68
N PHE A 361 8.69 10.11 36.08
CA PHE A 361 7.56 10.48 35.25
C PHE A 361 7.58 11.97 34.84
N GLU A 362 8.10 12.86 35.68
CA GLU A 362 8.22 14.28 35.35
C GLU A 362 9.30 14.54 34.30
N PHE A 363 10.38 13.74 34.30
CA PHE A 363 11.41 13.78 33.25
C PHE A 363 10.83 13.32 31.90
N VAL A 364 10.10 12.20 31.91
CA VAL A 364 9.46 11.63 30.71
C VAL A 364 8.47 12.61 30.08
N LYS A 365 7.65 13.30 30.89
CA LYS A 365 6.71 14.33 30.40
C LYS A 365 7.39 15.49 29.67
N LYS A 366 8.58 15.91 30.11
CA LYS A 366 9.31 17.02 29.48
C LYS A 366 10.00 16.58 28.18
N ILE A 367 10.48 15.35 28.11
CA ILE A 367 11.27 14.87 26.97
C ILE A 367 10.42 14.33 25.84
N ILE A 368 9.33 13.62 26.12
CA ILE A 368 8.52 13.00 25.06
C ILE A 368 8.04 14.02 24.02
N PRO A 369 7.53 15.21 24.37
CA PRO A 369 7.11 16.20 23.37
C PRO A 369 8.27 16.65 22.48
N THR A 370 9.42 17.00 23.07
CA THR A 370 10.62 17.41 22.32
C THR A 370 11.11 16.30 21.41
N PHE A 371 11.19 15.06 21.93
CA PHE A 371 11.58 13.90 21.15
C PHE A 371 10.60 13.60 20.02
N PHE A 372 9.29 13.76 20.27
CA PHE A 372 8.27 13.58 19.24
C PHE A 372 8.34 14.65 18.16
N ILE A 373 8.62 15.91 18.50
CA ILE A 373 8.81 17.00 17.53
C ILE A 373 10.04 16.72 16.66
N LEU A 374 11.17 16.33 17.25
CA LEU A 374 12.37 15.94 16.51
C LEU A 374 12.12 14.72 15.61
N TYR A 375 11.43 13.71 16.15
CA TYR A 375 11.01 12.52 15.39
C TYR A 375 10.16 12.89 14.18
N LEU A 376 9.18 13.78 14.37
CA LEU A 376 8.30 14.24 13.31
C LEU A 376 9.07 15.03 12.24
N ALA A 377 9.96 15.94 12.66
CA ALA A 377 10.78 16.73 11.76
C ALA A 377 11.67 15.85 10.88
N ILE A 378 12.36 14.86 11.47
CA ILE A 378 13.21 13.91 10.73
C ILE A 378 12.38 13.04 9.78
N ASN A 379 11.19 12.59 10.20
CA ASN A 379 10.35 11.76 9.32
C ASN A 379 9.73 12.55 8.17
N LEU A 380 9.40 13.83 8.38
CA LEU A 380 8.99 14.71 7.28
C LEU A 380 10.16 14.97 6.33
N ASP A 381 11.34 15.26 6.86
CA ASP A 381 12.55 15.46 6.06
C ASP A 381 12.87 14.24 5.19
N THR A 382 12.86 13.03 5.77
CA THR A 382 13.05 11.78 5.01
C THR A 382 11.95 11.53 3.98
N LEU A 383 10.70 11.91 4.25
CA LEU A 383 9.61 11.84 3.27
C LEU A 383 9.89 12.77 2.07
N PHE A 384 10.25 14.03 2.32
CA PHE A 384 10.55 14.99 1.26
C PHE A 384 11.76 14.54 0.44
N HIS A 385 12.84 14.08 1.08
CA HIS A 385 14.01 13.54 0.38
C HIS A 385 13.68 12.28 -0.44
N ALA A 386 12.85 11.37 0.09
CA ALA A 386 12.39 10.22 -0.66
C ALA A 386 11.54 10.66 -1.87
N HIS A 387 10.65 11.63 -1.70
CA HIS A 387 9.84 12.16 -2.80
C HIS A 387 10.70 12.77 -3.91
N ILE A 388 11.69 13.58 -3.54
CA ILE A 388 12.66 14.16 -4.47
C ILE A 388 13.43 13.06 -5.21
N LEU A 389 13.94 12.06 -4.49
CA LEU A 389 14.71 10.95 -5.05
C LEU A 389 13.93 10.20 -6.15
N PHE A 390 12.62 9.98 -5.96
CA PHE A 390 11.81 9.18 -6.88
C PHE A 390 11.09 10.00 -7.97
N PHE A 391 10.77 11.27 -7.73
CA PHE A 391 9.94 12.09 -8.65
C PHE A 391 10.57 13.38 -9.16
N GLN A 392 11.68 13.86 -8.59
CA GLN A 392 12.27 15.15 -8.96
C GLN A 392 13.72 15.04 -9.41
N HIS A 393 14.16 13.88 -9.89
CA HIS A 393 15.50 13.77 -10.47
C HIS A 393 15.59 14.72 -11.70
N PRO A 394 16.48 15.73 -11.66
CA PRO A 394 16.44 16.89 -12.58
C PRO A 394 16.73 16.53 -14.05
N THR A 395 17.19 15.31 -14.31
CA THR A 395 17.46 14.79 -15.67
C THR A 395 16.30 14.00 -16.27
N THR A 396 15.24 13.71 -15.50
CA THR A 396 14.18 12.77 -15.91
C THR A 396 12.77 13.31 -15.76
N TYR A 397 12.55 14.36 -14.97
CA TYR A 397 11.21 14.92 -14.75
C TYR A 397 11.21 16.45 -14.92
N PRO A 398 10.31 17.01 -15.76
CA PRO A 398 10.14 18.45 -15.85
C PRO A 398 9.70 19.03 -14.50
N ASN A 399 10.04 20.30 -14.26
CA ASN A 399 9.53 21.06 -13.12
C ASN A 399 8.00 20.93 -13.05
N TYR A 400 7.43 20.80 -11.84
CA TYR A 400 5.99 20.56 -11.63
C TYR A 400 5.11 21.57 -12.38
N SER A 401 5.52 22.84 -12.41
CA SER A 401 4.82 23.92 -13.13
C SER A 401 4.79 23.72 -14.65
N ILE A 402 5.84 23.13 -15.22
CA ILE A 402 5.94 22.79 -16.65
C ILE A 402 5.05 21.56 -16.91
N ARG A 403 5.17 20.52 -16.08
CA ARG A 403 4.39 19.28 -16.22
C ARG A 403 2.88 19.55 -16.25
N GLU A 404 2.39 20.46 -15.42
CA GLU A 404 0.97 20.81 -15.40
C GLU A 404 0.52 21.44 -16.74
N LYS A 405 1.33 22.33 -17.31
CA LYS A 405 1.05 22.97 -18.61
C LYS A 405 1.10 21.95 -19.75
N GLU A 406 2.07 21.05 -19.75
CA GLU A 406 2.20 19.95 -20.72
C GLU A 406 0.99 19.01 -20.65
N THR A 407 0.61 18.61 -19.43
CA THR A 407 -0.56 17.74 -19.18
C THR A 407 -1.85 18.39 -19.69
N LYS A 408 -2.07 19.68 -19.38
CA LYS A 408 -3.23 20.43 -19.87
C LYS A 408 -3.29 20.49 -21.40
N PHE A 409 -2.16 20.74 -22.06
CA PHE A 409 -2.07 20.74 -23.52
C PHE A 409 -2.44 19.37 -24.10
N VAL A 410 -1.87 18.29 -23.57
CA VAL A 410 -2.16 16.92 -24.03
C VAL A 410 -3.61 16.53 -23.81
N LEU A 411 -4.17 16.78 -22.61
CA LEU A 411 -5.56 16.48 -22.32
C LEU A 411 -6.52 17.29 -23.20
N SER A 412 -6.20 18.55 -23.49
CA SER A 412 -7.01 19.37 -24.40
C SER A 412 -7.08 18.77 -25.81
N PHE A 413 -5.98 18.18 -26.29
CA PHE A 413 -5.97 17.48 -27.57
C PHE A 413 -6.76 16.16 -27.48
N LEU A 414 -6.42 15.30 -26.52
CA LEU A 414 -7.00 13.96 -26.40
C LEU A 414 -8.52 13.98 -26.17
N ASN A 415 -9.04 15.03 -25.55
CA ASN A 415 -10.48 15.16 -25.26
C ASN A 415 -11.28 15.79 -26.40
N ASN A 416 -10.61 16.32 -27.44
CA ASN A 416 -11.24 16.98 -28.59
C ASN A 416 -11.19 16.13 -29.89
N VAL A 417 -10.60 14.93 -29.84
CA VAL A 417 -10.51 14.00 -30.98
C VAL A 417 -11.52 12.85 -30.84
N SER A 418 -11.75 12.09 -31.92
CA SER A 418 -12.72 10.99 -31.99
C SER A 418 -12.47 9.91 -30.92
N GLU A 419 -13.51 9.50 -30.17
CA GLU A 419 -13.39 8.62 -29.01
C GLU A 419 -13.00 7.15 -29.33
N ASN A 420 -13.04 6.75 -30.62
CA ASN A 420 -12.89 5.36 -31.05
C ASN A 420 -11.44 4.94 -31.39
N VAL A 421 -10.43 5.68 -30.97
CA VAL A 421 -9.01 5.37 -31.24
C VAL A 421 -8.18 5.38 -29.97
N ARG A 422 -7.01 4.74 -30.01
CA ARG A 422 -6.04 4.76 -28.90
C ARG A 422 -4.96 5.83 -29.11
N TYR A 423 -4.38 6.26 -28.01
CA TYR A 423 -3.13 7.01 -27.99
C TYR A 423 -2.05 6.27 -27.20
N GLN A 424 -0.79 6.68 -27.38
CA GLN A 424 0.33 6.27 -26.53
C GLN A 424 1.23 7.47 -26.24
N THR A 425 1.78 7.56 -25.03
CA THR A 425 2.80 8.56 -24.69
C THR A 425 4.19 7.92 -24.65
N PHE A 426 5.21 8.70 -24.90
CA PHE A 426 6.61 8.36 -24.67
C PHE A 426 7.34 9.53 -24.00
N GLY A 427 7.96 9.27 -22.85
CA GLY A 427 8.77 10.23 -22.11
C GLY A 427 7.99 11.16 -21.17
N TYR A 428 6.70 10.96 -20.93
CA TYR A 428 5.94 11.78 -19.97
C TYR A 428 6.44 11.59 -18.53
N GLY A 429 6.79 10.35 -18.19
CA GLY A 429 7.27 9.95 -16.87
C GLY A 429 6.15 9.75 -15.84
N ARG A 430 6.51 9.14 -14.72
CA ARG A 430 5.59 8.84 -13.61
C ARG A 430 5.07 10.07 -12.86
N PRO A 431 3.79 10.07 -12.45
CA PRO A 431 2.78 9.04 -12.77
C PRO A 431 2.15 9.27 -14.15
N ILE A 432 2.21 8.29 -15.05
CA ILE A 432 1.53 8.38 -16.36
C ILE A 432 0.01 8.36 -16.22
N GLY A 433 -0.50 7.79 -15.13
CA GLY A 433 -1.92 7.74 -14.87
C GLY A 433 -2.65 9.06 -14.79
N GLN A 434 -1.94 10.17 -14.63
CA GLN A 434 -2.55 11.48 -14.79
C GLN A 434 -3.15 11.67 -16.20
N ILE A 435 -2.49 11.22 -17.27
CA ILE A 435 -3.01 11.39 -18.62
C ILE A 435 -4.15 10.40 -18.88
N TYR A 436 -3.95 9.09 -18.64
CA TYR A 436 -4.97 8.10 -18.99
C TYR A 436 -6.22 8.19 -18.12
N PHE A 437 -6.13 8.75 -16.90
CA PHE A 437 -7.29 8.89 -16.04
C PHE A 437 -8.23 9.99 -16.55
N TYR A 438 -7.69 11.16 -16.92
CA TYR A 438 -8.48 12.32 -17.38
C TYR A 438 -8.70 12.39 -18.89
N SER A 439 -8.06 11.53 -19.68
CA SER A 439 -8.33 11.43 -21.12
C SER A 439 -9.64 10.66 -21.39
N LYS A 440 -10.32 11.04 -22.46
CA LYS A 440 -11.43 10.26 -23.04
C LYS A 440 -10.94 9.05 -23.83
N LEU A 441 -9.81 9.20 -24.51
CA LEU A 441 -9.25 8.13 -25.34
C LEU A 441 -8.63 7.01 -24.48
N PRO A 442 -8.78 5.74 -24.91
CA PRO A 442 -8.01 4.64 -24.35
C PRO A 442 -6.52 4.71 -24.73
N THR A 443 -5.67 4.09 -23.91
CA THR A 443 -4.25 3.85 -24.17
C THR A 443 -3.92 2.36 -24.03
N LEU A 444 -2.72 1.94 -24.44
CA LEU A 444 -2.19 0.60 -24.14
C LEU A 444 -1.37 0.56 -22.85
N ASP A 445 -1.07 1.73 -22.28
CA ASP A 445 -0.20 1.84 -21.12
C ASP A 445 -0.97 1.92 -19.79
N THR A 446 -0.29 1.55 -18.71
CA THR A 446 -0.83 1.60 -17.34
C THR A 446 0.30 1.50 -16.33
N ASP A 447 0.13 2.13 -15.16
CA ASP A 447 1.03 1.92 -14.02
C ASP A 447 0.86 0.48 -13.43
N TYR A 448 -0.22 -0.25 -13.75
CA TYR A 448 -0.42 -1.64 -13.34
C TYR A 448 -0.06 -2.65 -14.45
N PHE A 449 1.23 -2.74 -14.74
CA PHE A 449 1.76 -3.60 -15.80
C PHE A 449 1.60 -5.12 -15.57
N THR A 450 1.40 -5.58 -14.33
CA THR A 450 1.22 -7.01 -14.02
C THR A 450 -0.10 -7.58 -14.55
N GLY A 451 -1.14 -6.76 -14.67
CA GLY A 451 -2.46 -7.20 -15.13
C GLY A 451 -2.66 -7.16 -16.64
N ARG A 452 -1.66 -6.73 -17.41
CA ARG A 452 -1.76 -6.60 -18.87
C ARG A 452 -2.01 -7.96 -19.53
N THR A 453 -2.97 -8.01 -20.45
CA THR A 453 -3.27 -9.23 -21.21
C THR A 453 -2.48 -9.34 -22.52
N ILE A 454 -1.95 -8.23 -23.04
CA ILE A 454 -1.22 -8.19 -24.33
C ILE A 454 0.14 -8.89 -24.19
N SER A 455 0.28 -10.06 -24.84
CA SER A 455 1.39 -10.99 -24.62
C SER A 455 2.77 -10.43 -24.97
N TRP A 456 2.94 -9.75 -26.11
CA TRP A 456 4.25 -9.25 -26.54
C TRP A 456 4.73 -8.10 -25.64
N ILE A 457 3.83 -7.20 -25.22
CA ILE A 457 4.14 -6.14 -24.23
C ILE A 457 4.54 -6.79 -22.90
N ARG A 458 3.77 -7.77 -22.44
CA ARG A 458 4.02 -8.49 -21.19
C ARG A 458 5.36 -9.24 -21.17
N ASN A 459 5.78 -9.75 -22.33
CA ASN A 459 7.03 -10.51 -22.47
C ASN A 459 8.24 -9.60 -22.73
N SER A 460 8.05 -8.31 -23.00
CA SER A 460 9.14 -7.36 -23.24
C SER A 460 10.00 -7.11 -21.98
N GLY A 461 9.39 -7.16 -20.79
CA GLY A 461 10.00 -6.73 -19.53
C GLY A 461 9.94 -5.21 -19.29
N CYS A 462 9.24 -4.48 -20.16
CA CYS A 462 8.94 -3.07 -19.99
C CYS A 462 7.89 -2.87 -18.89
N ASP A 463 8.16 -1.97 -17.94
CA ASP A 463 7.22 -1.53 -16.93
C ASP A 463 6.11 -0.68 -17.56
N GLU A 464 6.40 0.55 -17.94
CA GLU A 464 5.51 1.50 -18.62
C GLU A 464 6.04 1.72 -20.03
N ILE A 465 5.15 1.60 -21.03
CA ILE A 465 5.50 1.81 -22.45
C ILE A 465 6.12 3.21 -22.61
N ASP A 466 5.57 4.18 -21.89
CA ASP A 466 6.03 5.56 -21.83
C ASP A 466 7.48 5.73 -21.38
N GLN A 467 7.95 4.88 -20.47
CA GLN A 467 9.32 4.93 -19.97
C GLN A 467 10.30 4.07 -20.77
N CYS A 468 9.81 3.35 -21.78
CA CYS A 468 10.67 2.49 -22.56
C CYS A 468 11.64 3.32 -23.41
N LYS A 469 12.94 3.13 -23.17
CA LYS A 469 14.03 3.71 -23.98
C LYS A 469 14.66 2.71 -24.94
N ASN A 470 14.23 1.45 -24.90
CA ASN A 470 14.79 0.42 -25.76
C ASN A 470 14.29 0.60 -27.20
N LYS A 471 15.20 0.98 -28.11
CA LYS A 471 14.90 1.20 -29.53
C LYS A 471 14.18 0.00 -30.17
N THR A 472 14.62 -1.23 -29.89
CA THR A 472 13.99 -2.44 -30.45
C THR A 472 12.52 -2.61 -30.04
N PHE A 473 12.18 -2.28 -28.79
CA PHE A 473 10.80 -2.32 -28.32
C PHE A 473 9.95 -1.20 -28.94
N ILE A 474 10.52 0.00 -29.07
CA ILE A 474 9.84 1.13 -29.71
C ILE A 474 9.53 0.78 -31.18
N GLU A 475 10.50 0.25 -31.92
CA GLU A 475 10.30 -0.20 -33.31
C GLU A 475 9.22 -1.28 -33.40
N GLU A 476 9.27 -2.31 -32.54
CA GLU A 476 8.24 -3.35 -32.48
C GLU A 476 6.86 -2.77 -32.14
N PHE A 477 6.81 -1.81 -31.23
CA PHE A 477 5.57 -1.09 -30.88
C PHE A 477 5.03 -0.34 -32.10
N LEU A 478 5.85 0.43 -32.81
CA LEU A 478 5.43 1.22 -33.96
C LEU A 478 4.90 0.34 -35.10
N GLN A 479 5.51 -0.83 -35.33
CA GLN A 479 5.03 -1.82 -36.30
C GLN A 479 3.65 -2.37 -35.93
N LYS A 480 3.39 -2.57 -34.64
CA LYS A 480 2.14 -3.17 -34.14
C LYS A 480 1.06 -2.15 -33.79
N ALA A 481 1.40 -0.87 -33.62
CA ALA A 481 0.53 0.19 -33.12
C ALA A 481 -0.83 0.24 -33.85
N ARG A 482 -0.81 0.07 -35.17
CA ARG A 482 -2.01 0.06 -36.03
C ARG A 482 -2.98 -1.09 -35.67
N ASN A 483 -2.45 -2.28 -35.38
CA ASN A 483 -3.26 -3.46 -35.04
C ASN A 483 -3.94 -3.32 -33.67
N TYR A 484 -3.50 -2.37 -32.86
CA TYR A 484 -4.08 -2.03 -31.57
C TYR A 484 -4.80 -0.68 -31.59
N SER A 485 -5.23 -0.20 -32.76
CA SER A 485 -6.00 1.05 -32.91
C SER A 485 -5.27 2.32 -32.46
N VAL A 486 -3.94 2.32 -32.34
CA VAL A 486 -3.18 3.49 -31.89
C VAL A 486 -3.08 4.49 -33.04
N LYS A 487 -3.83 5.59 -32.94
CA LYS A 487 -3.84 6.69 -33.92
C LYS A 487 -2.86 7.80 -33.57
N TYR A 488 -2.67 8.06 -32.28
CA TYR A 488 -1.88 9.18 -31.79
C TYR A 488 -0.71 8.71 -30.94
N ILE A 489 0.48 9.25 -31.20
CA ILE A 489 1.65 9.11 -30.34
C ILE A 489 2.03 10.50 -29.83
N ILE A 490 2.27 10.62 -28.53
CA ILE A 490 2.64 11.89 -27.89
C ILE A 490 4.01 11.73 -27.27
N THR A 491 4.97 12.54 -27.70
CA THR A 491 6.37 12.44 -27.25
C THR A 491 6.76 13.65 -26.44
N PHE A 492 7.51 13.42 -25.36
CA PHE A 492 8.04 14.46 -24.48
C PHE A 492 9.57 14.40 -24.49
N SER A 493 10.21 15.52 -24.84
CA SER A 493 11.60 15.90 -24.53
C SER A 493 12.76 15.00 -24.96
N TYR A 494 12.53 13.76 -25.38
CA TYR A 494 13.52 12.82 -25.91
C TYR A 494 13.41 12.77 -27.45
N PRO A 495 14.51 12.52 -28.19
CA PRO A 495 14.53 12.55 -29.66
C PRO A 495 13.85 11.32 -30.27
N TYR A 496 12.58 11.08 -29.95
CA TYR A 496 11.73 10.07 -30.60
C TYR A 496 11.41 10.44 -32.06
N SER A 497 11.65 11.70 -32.44
CA SER A 497 11.32 12.25 -33.77
C SER A 497 12.00 11.50 -34.91
N GLU A 498 13.27 11.11 -34.75
CA GLU A 498 14.00 10.35 -35.78
C GLU A 498 13.33 8.99 -36.02
N ILE A 499 13.10 8.23 -34.95
CA ILE A 499 12.46 6.91 -35.01
C ILE A 499 11.03 7.04 -35.57
N LEU A 500 10.24 8.00 -35.11
CA LEU A 500 8.86 8.16 -35.60
C LEU A 500 8.82 8.56 -37.09
N SER A 501 9.78 9.36 -37.55
CA SER A 501 9.90 9.74 -38.96
C SER A 501 10.28 8.55 -39.85
N GLU A 502 11.17 7.66 -39.38
CA GLU A 502 11.51 6.40 -40.08
C GLU A 502 10.28 5.51 -40.31
N PHE A 503 9.29 5.56 -39.42
CA PHE A 503 8.02 4.83 -39.53
C PHE A 503 6.89 5.65 -40.17
N ASN A 504 7.22 6.75 -40.85
CA ASN A 504 6.28 7.63 -41.56
C ASN A 504 5.21 8.29 -40.68
N TRP A 505 5.42 8.41 -39.36
CA TRP A 505 4.47 9.13 -38.51
C TRP A 505 4.49 10.63 -38.83
N THR A 506 3.30 11.22 -38.93
CA THR A 506 3.16 12.62 -39.32
C THR A 506 3.00 13.51 -38.10
N LYS A 507 3.74 14.61 -38.07
CA LYS A 507 3.64 15.59 -36.98
C LYS A 507 2.37 16.42 -37.14
N LYS A 508 1.46 16.32 -36.17
CA LYS A 508 0.17 17.02 -36.18
C LYS A 508 0.24 18.34 -35.43
N LEU A 509 0.82 18.34 -34.24
CA LEU A 509 0.96 19.52 -33.38
C LEU A 509 2.30 19.47 -32.64
N GLU A 510 2.88 20.63 -32.35
CA GLU A 510 3.99 20.78 -31.41
C GLU A 510 3.72 21.99 -30.53
N LYS A 511 4.05 21.85 -29.24
CA LYS A 511 4.13 22.98 -28.32
C LYS A 511 5.42 22.90 -27.54
N ARG A 512 6.15 24.01 -27.50
CA ARG A 512 7.37 24.17 -26.70
C ARG A 512 7.04 24.75 -25.32
N PHE A 513 7.68 24.19 -24.31
CA PHE A 513 7.60 24.58 -22.91
C PHE A 513 9.03 24.72 -22.38
N ASP A 514 9.58 25.92 -22.43
CA ASP A 514 10.98 26.23 -22.09
C ASP A 514 11.96 25.31 -22.86
N ASN A 515 12.67 24.41 -22.17
CA ASN A 515 13.63 23.46 -22.76
C ASN A 515 13.00 22.14 -23.23
N HIS A 516 11.68 21.99 -23.10
CA HIS A 516 10.94 20.79 -23.45
C HIS A 516 10.00 21.04 -24.62
N SER A 517 9.76 20.02 -25.43
CA SER A 517 8.75 20.05 -26.48
C SER A 517 7.84 18.85 -26.36
N VAL A 518 6.55 19.11 -26.50
CA VAL A 518 5.51 18.08 -26.60
C VAL A 518 5.07 18.04 -28.05
N ILE A 519 5.29 16.90 -28.69
CA ILE A 519 4.93 16.69 -30.09
C ILE A 519 3.85 15.63 -30.16
N ILE A 520 2.79 15.92 -30.91
CA ILE A 520 1.68 15.02 -31.16
C ILE A 520 1.82 14.52 -32.60
N TRP A 521 1.96 13.21 -32.72
CA TRP A 521 2.13 12.48 -33.96
C TRP A 521 0.85 11.73 -34.31
N GLU A 522 0.52 11.69 -35.59
CA GLU A 522 -0.63 10.99 -36.14
C GLU A 522 -0.17 9.90 -37.09
N ASN A 523 -0.74 8.71 -36.91
CA ASN A 523 -0.54 7.60 -37.81
C ASN A 523 -1.08 8.00 -39.20
N PRO A 524 -0.27 7.98 -40.27
CA PRO A 524 -0.71 8.40 -41.60
C PRO A 524 -1.80 7.48 -42.17
N TYR A 525 -1.87 6.24 -41.69
CA TYR A 525 -2.82 5.25 -42.17
C TYR A 525 -4.11 5.22 -41.34
N PRO A 526 -5.24 4.76 -41.91
CA PRO A 526 -6.45 4.49 -41.15
C PRO A 526 -6.20 3.36 -40.16
N VAL A 527 -6.67 3.55 -38.93
CA VAL A 527 -6.65 2.56 -37.85
C VAL A 527 -8.04 1.99 -37.67
N GLN A 528 -8.13 0.75 -37.19
CA GLN A 528 -9.40 0.16 -36.81
C GLN A 528 -9.94 0.86 -35.56
N GLU A 529 -11.25 1.08 -35.51
CA GLU A 529 -11.89 1.57 -34.30
C GLU A 529 -11.70 0.60 -33.14
N VAL A 530 -11.65 1.14 -31.93
CA VAL A 530 -11.54 0.36 -30.72
C VAL A 530 -12.84 -0.40 -30.50
N SER A 531 -12.80 -1.73 -30.66
CA SER A 531 -13.87 -2.61 -30.20
C SER A 531 -13.59 -3.08 -28.77
N PHE A 532 -14.58 -2.92 -27.90
CA PHE A 532 -14.57 -3.47 -26.55
C PHE A 532 -15.43 -4.74 -26.54
N PRO A 533 -14.84 -5.92 -26.33
CA PRO A 533 -15.63 -7.15 -26.29
C PRO A 533 -16.57 -7.11 -25.09
N GLU A 534 -17.82 -7.53 -25.30
CA GLU A 534 -18.76 -7.74 -24.19
C GLU A 534 -18.27 -8.89 -23.31
N GLU A 535 -18.06 -8.61 -22.03
CA GLU A 535 -17.70 -9.62 -21.05
C GLU A 535 -18.95 -10.39 -20.61
N ARG A 536 -18.97 -11.69 -20.85
CA ARG A 536 -19.98 -12.58 -20.26
C ARG A 536 -19.68 -12.79 -18.78
N LEU A 537 -20.49 -12.17 -17.91
CA LEU A 537 -20.35 -12.30 -16.45
C LEU A 537 -20.55 -13.75 -16.00
N SER A 538 -19.59 -14.27 -15.24
CA SER A 538 -19.64 -15.60 -14.63
C SER A 538 -20.03 -15.53 -13.15
N PHE A 539 -20.35 -16.67 -12.54
CA PHE A 539 -20.60 -16.75 -11.09
C PHE A 539 -19.44 -16.20 -10.24
N ILE A 540 -18.19 -16.41 -10.70
CA ILE A 540 -16.98 -15.92 -10.05
C ILE A 540 -16.94 -14.38 -10.00
N ASN A 541 -17.40 -13.71 -11.07
CA ASN A 541 -17.50 -12.25 -11.11
C ASN A 541 -18.39 -11.74 -9.97
N TYR A 542 -19.54 -12.37 -9.75
CA TYR A 542 -20.44 -12.03 -8.65
C TYR A 542 -19.82 -12.28 -7.28
N LEU A 543 -19.16 -13.43 -7.06
CA LEU A 543 -18.49 -13.71 -5.80
C LEU A 543 -17.45 -12.64 -5.44
N ARG A 544 -16.63 -12.23 -6.41
CA ARG A 544 -15.63 -11.16 -6.23
C ARG A 544 -16.27 -9.80 -5.95
N GLY A 545 -17.41 -9.52 -6.58
CA GLY A 545 -18.19 -8.30 -6.34
C GLY A 545 -18.85 -8.24 -4.96
N VAL A 546 -19.22 -9.38 -4.39
CA VAL A 546 -20.12 -9.44 -3.21
C VAL A 546 -19.41 -9.88 -1.93
N ILE A 547 -18.62 -10.96 -1.95
CA ILE A 547 -18.01 -11.55 -0.75
C ILE A 547 -17.14 -10.56 0.04
N PRO A 548 -16.28 -9.73 -0.57
CA PRO A 548 -15.44 -8.80 0.20
C PRO A 548 -16.27 -7.78 1.00
N ILE A 549 -17.30 -7.20 0.36
CA ILE A 549 -18.20 -6.22 1.00
C ILE A 549 -19.06 -6.87 2.08
N LEU A 550 -19.66 -8.04 1.81
CA LEU A 550 -20.41 -8.77 2.83
C LEU A 550 -19.53 -9.16 4.03
N SER A 551 -18.31 -9.61 3.78
CA SER A 551 -17.35 -9.94 4.84
C SER A 551 -17.00 -8.70 5.68
N PHE A 552 -16.91 -7.52 5.05
CA PHE A 552 -16.67 -6.27 5.75
C PHE A 552 -17.89 -5.87 6.61
N ILE A 553 -19.10 -5.99 6.06
CA ILE A 553 -20.35 -5.73 6.80
C ILE A 553 -20.47 -6.66 8.01
N PHE A 554 -20.26 -7.97 7.83
CA PHE A 554 -20.28 -8.93 8.94
C PHE A 554 -19.22 -8.60 9.99
N PHE A 555 -18.01 -8.24 9.57
CA PHE A 555 -16.97 -7.80 10.50
C PHE A 555 -17.45 -6.62 11.35
N ILE A 556 -18.08 -5.59 10.77
CA ILE A 556 -18.63 -4.45 11.51
C ILE A 556 -19.74 -4.89 12.47
N ILE A 557 -20.67 -5.75 12.04
CA ILE A 557 -21.76 -6.27 12.88
C ILE A 557 -21.18 -7.02 14.10
N PHE A 558 -20.23 -7.92 13.90
CA PHE A 558 -19.59 -8.64 15.00
C PHE A 558 -18.77 -7.72 15.90
N LEU A 559 -18.15 -6.67 15.35
CA LEU A 559 -17.39 -5.69 16.10
C LEU A 559 -18.31 -4.90 17.05
N LEU A 560 -19.51 -4.52 16.57
CA LEU A 560 -20.53 -3.86 17.38
C LEU A 560 -21.18 -4.80 18.41
N TYR A 561 -21.34 -6.09 18.06
CA TYR A 561 -21.91 -7.10 18.96
C TYR A 561 -21.03 -7.43 20.17
N ASP A 562 -19.70 -7.32 20.07
CA ASP A 562 -18.81 -7.45 21.23
C ASP A 562 -19.11 -6.31 22.23
N LYS A 563 -20.05 -6.55 23.15
CA LYS A 563 -20.59 -5.60 24.17
C LYS A 563 -19.50 -4.91 25.01
N ASN A 564 -18.26 -5.40 24.99
CA ASN A 564 -17.11 -4.78 25.64
C ASN A 564 -16.47 -3.63 24.84
N TYR A 565 -16.81 -3.47 23.55
CA TYR A 565 -16.24 -2.46 22.65
C TYR A 565 -17.04 -1.16 22.64
N VAL A 566 -18.38 -1.23 22.73
CA VAL A 566 -19.26 -0.03 22.71
C VAL A 566 -19.25 0.73 24.05
N ARG A 567 -18.80 0.10 25.14
CA ARG A 567 -18.79 0.68 26.51
C ARG A 567 -17.44 1.22 26.98
N LYS A 568 -16.35 1.12 26.19
CA LYS A 568 -15.00 1.56 26.55
C LYS A 568 -14.45 2.52 25.52
#